data_AF-A0A7L3HKM4-F1
#
_entry.id   AF-A0A7L3HKM4-F1
#
_cell.length_a   1.000
_cell.length_b   1.000
_cell.length_c   1.000
_cell.angle_alpha   90.00
_cell.angle_beta   90.00
_cell.angle_gamma   90.00
#
_symmetry.space_group_name_H-M   'P 1'
#
loop_
_entity.id
_entity.type
_entity.pdbx_description
1 polymer ?
#
loop_
_entity_poly.entity_id
_entity_poly.type
_entity_poly.pdbx_seq_one_letter_code
_entity_poly.pdbx_strand_id
1 'polypeptide(L)' 'GYHVDRWKNWLVPYSSPTKAYFDTSGQDPFCMYNYILDITTWNKSTRRGFIKVKITDYAGNTVESQMS' A
#
# COMPACT_ATOMS: atom_id res chain seq x y z
N GLY A 1 3.55 -16.55 -4.29
CA GLY A 1 2.31 -16.58 -5.09
C GLY A 1 2.57 -17.30 -6.41
N TYR A 2 1.52 -17.66 -7.15
CA TYR A 2 1.60 -18.46 -8.38
C TYR A 2 2.58 -17.88 -9.44
N HIS A 3 2.69 -16.56 -9.54
CA HIS A 3 3.55 -15.85 -10.51
C HIS A 3 4.90 -15.36 -9.93
N VAL A 4 5.41 -16.00 -8.88
CA VAL A 4 6.69 -15.58 -8.24
C VAL A 4 7.90 -15.79 -9.17
N ASP A 5 7.79 -16.75 -10.09
CA ASP A 5 8.80 -17.08 -11.11
C ASP A 5 9.16 -15.87 -11.99
N ARG A 6 8.22 -14.95 -12.22
CA ARG A 6 8.42 -13.73 -13.01
C ARG A 6 9.43 -12.76 -12.39
N TRP A 7 9.77 -12.92 -11.11
CA TRP A 7 10.72 -12.06 -10.38
C TRP A 7 12.15 -12.60 -10.36
N LYS A 8 12.40 -13.77 -10.97
CA LYS A 8 13.69 -14.48 -10.90
C LYS A 8 14.89 -13.60 -11.25
N ASN A 9 14.83 -12.83 -12.33
CA ASN A 9 15.96 -12.00 -12.78
C ASN A 9 16.30 -10.85 -11.81
N TRP A 10 15.35 -10.45 -10.96
CA TRP A 10 15.52 -9.37 -9.98
C TRP A 10 16.02 -9.88 -8.64
N LEU A 11 15.73 -11.14 -8.30
CA LEU A 11 16.05 -11.73 -7.00
C LEU A 11 17.34 -12.55 -7.02
N VAL A 12 17.71 -13.12 -8.17
CA VAL A 12 18.93 -13.93 -8.36
C VAL A 12 20.26 -13.15 -8.22
N PRO A 13 20.37 -11.83 -8.48
CA PRO A 13 21.64 -11.11 -8.31
C PRO A 13 22.13 -10.99 -6.86
N TYR A 14 21.28 -11.28 -5.87
CA TYR A 14 21.63 -11.14 -4.46
C TYR A 14 22.32 -12.41 -3.95
N SER A 15 23.48 -12.25 -3.32
CA SER A 15 24.23 -13.35 -2.69
C SER A 15 23.54 -13.93 -1.46
N SER A 16 22.52 -13.24 -0.94
CA SER A 16 21.70 -13.66 0.19
C SER A 16 20.21 -13.79 -0.21
N PRO A 17 19.44 -14.66 0.47
CA PRO A 17 18.01 -14.80 0.20
C PRO A 17 17.25 -13.49 0.40
N THR A 18 16.51 -13.05 -0.62
CA THR A 18 15.63 -11.89 -0.51
C THR A 18 14.41 -12.21 0.35
N LYS A 19 14.15 -11.36 1.36
CA LYS A 19 12.90 -11.41 2.15
C LYS A 19 11.91 -10.40 1.60
N ALA A 20 10.66 -10.80 1.47
CA ALA A 20 9.56 -9.93 1.03
C ALA A 20 8.42 -10.03 2.04
N TYR A 21 7.79 -8.88 2.31
CA TYR A 21 6.68 -8.73 3.25
C TYR A 21 5.58 -7.90 2.58
N PHE A 22 4.33 -8.27 2.79
CA PHE A 22 3.17 -7.55 2.30
C PHE A 22 1.98 -7.85 3.20
N ASP A 23 1.08 -6.87 3.33
CA ASP A 23 -0.18 -7.04 4.02
C ASP A 23 -1.23 -7.70 3.13
N THR A 24 -2.15 -8.43 3.75
CA THR A 24 -3.29 -9.07 3.11
C THR A 24 -4.56 -8.74 3.88
N SER A 25 -5.71 -8.77 3.20
CA SER A 25 -6.99 -8.59 3.89
C SER A 25 -7.29 -9.83 4.75
N GLY A 26 -8.16 -9.68 5.75
CA GLY A 26 -8.61 -10.81 6.57
C GLY A 26 -9.72 -11.66 5.93
N GLN A 27 -10.15 -11.33 4.71
CA GLN A 27 -11.31 -11.92 4.05
C GLN A 27 -10.97 -12.28 2.61
N ASP A 28 -11.58 -13.35 2.09
CA ASP A 28 -11.44 -13.71 0.68
C ASP A 28 -12.15 -12.69 -0.22
N PRO A 29 -11.53 -12.21 -1.33
CA PRO A 29 -10.13 -12.47 -1.72
C PRO A 29 -9.14 -11.69 -0.85
N PHE A 30 -8.06 -12.36 -0.43
CA PHE A 30 -7.02 -11.80 0.47
C PHE A 30 -6.17 -10.66 -0.14
N CYS A 31 -6.55 -10.17 -1.33
CA CYS A 31 -5.81 -9.19 -2.10
C CYS A 31 -5.87 -7.79 -1.47
N MET A 32 -4.72 -7.11 -1.44
CA MET A 32 -4.62 -5.70 -1.04
C MET A 32 -3.73 -4.91 -1.99
N TYR A 33 -4.02 -3.62 -2.10
CA TYR A 33 -3.18 -2.65 -2.80
C TYR A 33 -2.59 -1.69 -1.78
N ASN A 34 -1.27 -1.54 -1.81
CA ASN A 34 -0.54 -0.62 -0.93
C ASN A 34 -0.22 0.67 -1.68
N TYR A 35 -0.56 1.80 -1.06
CA TYR A 35 -0.29 3.14 -1.60
C TYR A 35 0.65 3.88 -0.66
N ILE A 36 1.65 4.55 -1.22
CA ILE A 36 2.50 5.50 -0.49
C ILE A 36 1.94 6.89 -0.77
N LEU A 37 1.65 7.65 0.29
CA LEU A 37 1.04 8.97 0.21
C LEU A 37 1.94 9.99 0.93
N ASP A 38 2.33 11.04 0.22
CA ASP A 38 2.95 12.23 0.81
C ASP A 38 1.92 13.35 0.92
N ILE A 39 1.63 13.78 2.16
CA ILE A 39 0.60 14.78 2.46
C ILE A 39 1.27 16.09 2.89
N THR A 40 1.10 17.14 2.08
CA THR A 40 1.55 18.50 2.44
C THR A 40 0.36 19.34 2.88
N THR A 41 0.44 19.98 4.04
CA THR A 41 -0.60 20.89 4.55
C THR A 41 -0.16 22.34 4.44
N TRP A 42 -1.04 23.22 3.95
CA TRP A 42 -0.76 24.67 3.84
C TRP A 42 -1.20 25.48 5.06
N ASN A 43 -1.97 24.88 5.97
CA ASN A 43 -2.49 25.57 7.15
C ASN A 43 -1.39 25.69 8.22
N LYS A 44 -1.11 26.92 8.66
CA LYS A 44 -0.09 27.22 9.68
C LYS A 44 -0.57 26.98 11.12
N SER A 45 -1.87 26.74 11.32
CA SER A 45 -2.44 26.44 12.64
C SER A 45 -2.37 24.94 12.94
N THR A 46 -1.74 24.59 14.06
CA THR A 46 -1.70 23.21 14.54
C THR A 46 -3.10 22.76 14.96
N ARG A 47 -3.51 21.58 14.49
CA ARG A 47 -4.77 20.92 14.87
C ARG A 47 -4.47 19.48 15.29
N ARG A 48 -5.28 18.95 16.22
CA ARG A 48 -5.24 17.54 16.63
C ARG A 48 -6.42 16.80 15.99
N GLY A 49 -6.18 15.61 15.46
CA GLY A 49 -7.19 14.79 14.82
C GLY A 49 -6.55 13.75 13.91
N PHE A 50 -7.36 13.17 13.04
CA PHE A 50 -6.96 12.13 12.11
C PHE A 50 -7.06 12.64 10.67
N ILE A 51 -6.25 12.10 9.78
CA ILE A 51 -6.41 12.33 8.34
C ILE A 51 -7.10 11.10 7.75
N LYS A 52 -8.26 11.31 7.16
CA LYS A 52 -8.99 10.28 6.41
C LYS A 52 -8.74 10.48 4.92
N VAL A 53 -8.23 9.45 4.26
CA VAL A 53 -7.96 9.45 2.84
C VAL A 53 -8.92 8.50 2.15
N LYS A 54 -9.60 8.98 1.10
CA LYS A 54 -10.39 8.16 0.19
C LYS A 54 -9.76 8.22 -1.21
N ILE A 55 -9.46 7.05 -1.77
CA ILE A 55 -8.98 6.90 -3.14
C ILE A 55 -10.14 6.33 -3.96
N THR A 56 -10.43 6.94 -5.09
CA THR A 56 -11.47 6.50 -6.03
C THR A 56 -10.83 6.18 -7.37
N ASP A 57 -11.10 4.99 -7.91
CA ASP A 57 -10.60 4.60 -9.23
C ASP A 57 -11.49 5.14 -10.37
N TYR A 58 -11.07 4.91 -11.62
CA TYR A 58 -11.83 5.34 -12.81
C TYR A 58 -13.19 4.63 -12.98
N ALA A 59 -13.40 3.50 -12.32
CA ALA A 59 -14.67 2.77 -12.32
C ALA A 59 -15.61 3.24 -11.18
N GLY A 60 -15.16 4.15 -10.32
CA GLY A 60 -15.91 4.68 -9.19
C GLY A 60 -15.79 3.84 -7.91
N ASN A 61 -14.94 2.82 -7.86
CA ASN A 61 -14.71 2.07 -6.63
C ASN A 61 -13.88 2.90 -5.66
N THR A 62 -14.25 2.88 -4.38
CA THR A 62 -13.58 3.68 -3.35
C THR A 62 -12.98 2.82 -2.26
N VAL A 63 -11.74 3.13 -1.87
CA VAL A 63 -11.10 2.60 -0.66
C VAL A 63 -10.82 3.75 0.31
N GLU A 64 -10.99 3.49 1.60
CA GLU A 64 -10.80 4.49 2.66
C GLU A 64 -9.75 4.00 3.66
N SER A 65 -8.89 4.92 4.11
CA SER A 65 -7.91 4.67 5.16
C SER A 65 -7.85 5.87 6.10
N GLN A 66 -7.56 5.62 7.37
CA GLN A 66 -7.41 6.65 8.40
C GLN A 66 -6.01 6.56 9.01
N MET A 67 -5.32 7.69 9.03
CA MET A 67 -4.01 7.86 9.66
C MET A 67 -4.18 8.57 11.00
N SER A 68 -3.60 8.00 12.06
CA SER A 68 -3.63 8.51 13.45
C SER A 68 -2.30 9.09 13.90
#